data_AF-A0A6C0HD70-F1
#
_entry.id   AF-A0A6C0HD70-F1
#
_cell.length_a   1.000
_cell.length_b   1.000
_cell.length_c   1.000
_cell.angle_alpha   90.00
_cell.angle_beta   90.00
_cell.angle_gamma   90.00
#
_symmetry.space_group_name_H-M   'P 1'
#
loop_
_entity.id
_entity.type
_entity.pdbx_description
1 polymer ?
#
loop_
_entity_poly.entity_id
_entity_poly.type
_entity_poly.pdbx_seq_one_letter_code
_entity_poly.pdbx_strand_id
1 'polypeptide(L)'
;MKILSIDVGIKNLAFCLLEKDCQNTEKITILKWDTINLAQKVEAKCCEIEKNVQCNKPAKFTKNAKYYCLRHSKKQQFQIPTNQLKPAYLNKQKMNVLCQLADDYKIKYPQPCKKAEVLSLINDYIYNSCFEPVENTSASKIDLVTIGRNMQCKFDDILAEHLLTIDKVIIENQISPIANRMKTIQGMIAQYFIMKNNNIQIDFVNASNKLKTTSSQDTAKNSETKKLKYSDRKKLGIQQCLEFLSTYNFQQWEEFFKSHSKKDDLADSFLQAIWFINNKITICCPL
;
A
#
# COMPACT_ATOMS: atom_id res chain seq x y z
N MET A 1 -5.80 19.95 19.60
CA MET A 1 -5.86 20.08 18.13
C MET A 1 -5.54 18.75 17.48
N LYS A 2 -6.41 18.22 16.61
CA LYS A 2 -6.23 16.98 15.86
C LYS A 2 -5.71 17.26 14.44
N ILE A 3 -4.59 16.64 14.10
CA ILE A 3 -3.87 16.84 12.84
C ILE A 3 -3.73 15.49 12.16
N LEU A 4 -4.30 15.36 10.97
CA LEU A 4 -4.13 14.19 10.11
C LEU A 4 -3.04 14.46 9.09
N SER A 5 -1.95 13.71 9.16
CA SER A 5 -0.87 13.75 8.17
C SER A 5 -0.96 12.61 7.20
N ILE A 6 -0.88 12.90 5.89
CA ILE A 6 -1.02 11.91 4.82
C ILE A 6 0.20 11.95 3.91
N ASP A 7 0.85 10.80 3.74
CA ASP A 7 1.84 10.51 2.69
C ASP A 7 1.12 9.83 1.51
N VAL A 8 1.25 10.42 0.31
CA VAL A 8 0.33 10.13 -0.78
C VAL A 8 0.79 8.89 -1.55
N GLY A 9 -0.02 7.84 -1.50
CA GLY A 9 0.21 6.59 -2.23
C GLY A 9 -1.08 5.97 -2.79
N ILE A 10 -0.94 4.99 -3.68
CA ILE A 10 -2.06 4.14 -4.11
C ILE A 10 -2.08 2.83 -3.32
N LYS A 11 -0.95 2.10 -3.30
CA LYS A 11 -0.88 0.80 -2.61
C LYS A 11 -0.65 0.93 -1.12
N ASN A 12 0.14 1.92 -0.72
CA ASN A 12 0.43 2.25 0.67
C ASN A 12 0.22 3.77 0.82
N LEU A 13 -1.04 4.22 0.86
CA LEU A 13 -1.32 5.55 1.35
C LEU A 13 -1.13 5.51 2.87
N ALA A 14 -0.11 6.16 3.41
CA ALA A 14 0.11 6.18 4.85
C ALA A 14 -0.52 7.41 5.48
N PHE A 15 -1.09 7.25 6.67
CA PHE A 15 -1.63 8.37 7.42
C PHE A 15 -1.32 8.25 8.90
N CYS A 16 -1.06 9.38 9.56
CA CYS A 16 -0.88 9.47 11.01
C CYS A 16 -1.80 10.58 11.55
N LEU A 17 -2.78 10.22 12.38
CA LEU A 17 -3.63 11.12 13.12
C LEU A 17 -3.04 11.36 14.51
N LEU A 18 -2.64 12.60 14.76
CA LEU A 18 -2.06 13.03 16.03
C LEU A 18 -3.00 14.02 16.71
N GLU A 19 -3.01 13.99 18.03
CA GLU A 19 -3.62 15.02 18.86
C GLU A 19 -2.54 15.74 19.66
N LYS A 20 -2.45 17.05 19.44
CA LYS A 20 -1.61 17.96 20.20
C LYS A 20 -2.46 18.63 21.28
N ASP A 21 -2.02 18.51 22.53
CA ASP A 21 -2.67 19.18 23.66
C ASP A 21 -2.46 20.71 23.56
N CYS A 22 -3.54 21.46 23.82
CA CYS A 22 -3.53 22.92 23.76
C CYS A 22 -2.98 23.54 25.05
N GLN A 23 -3.07 22.85 26.19
CA GLN A 23 -2.61 23.30 27.50
C GLN A 23 -1.18 22.86 27.78
N ASN A 24 -0.82 21.63 27.40
CA ASN A 24 0.56 21.16 27.45
C ASN A 24 1.13 21.05 26.05
N THR A 25 1.90 22.06 25.63
CA THR A 25 2.35 22.15 24.25
C THR A 25 3.30 21.03 23.82
N GLU A 26 3.95 20.37 24.78
CA GLU A 26 4.87 19.25 24.54
C GLU A 26 4.15 17.91 24.45
N LYS A 27 2.91 17.84 24.94
CA LYS A 27 2.12 16.61 24.92
C LYS A 27 1.47 16.41 23.55
N ILE A 28 1.95 15.38 22.87
CA ILE A 28 1.42 14.88 21.60
C ILE A 28 1.01 13.43 21.82
N THR A 29 -0.07 12.98 21.17
CA THR A 29 -0.49 11.58 21.17
C THR A 29 -0.83 11.13 19.76
N ILE A 30 -0.53 9.88 19.43
CA ILE A 30 -0.98 9.25 18.18
C ILE A 30 -2.34 8.60 18.46
N LEU A 31 -3.38 9.04 17.76
CA LEU A 31 -4.72 8.46 17.84
C LEU A 31 -4.91 7.31 16.86
N LYS A 32 -4.36 7.43 15.64
CA LYS A 32 -4.45 6.40 14.61
C LYS A 32 -3.29 6.50 13.63
N TRP A 33 -2.69 5.37 13.26
CA TRP A 33 -1.55 5.33 12.35
C TRP A 33 -1.55 4.02 11.58
N ASP A 34 -1.70 4.08 10.26
CA ASP A 34 -1.76 2.89 9.41
C ASP A 34 -1.51 3.23 7.93
N THR A 35 -1.57 2.21 7.06
CA THR A 35 -1.52 2.32 5.61
C THR A 35 -2.79 1.78 4.94
N ILE A 36 -3.21 2.43 3.83
CA ILE A 36 -4.41 2.09 3.07
C ILE A 36 -4.00 1.68 1.65
N ASN A 37 -4.57 0.56 1.19
CA ASN A 37 -4.44 0.12 -0.20
C ASN A 37 -5.68 0.53 -1.03
N LEU A 38 -5.55 1.63 -1.77
CA LEU A 38 -6.58 2.15 -2.68
C LEU A 38 -6.66 1.36 -4.01
N ALA A 39 -5.71 0.46 -4.26
CA ALA A 39 -5.69 -0.41 -5.43
C ALA A 39 -6.50 -1.71 -5.25
N GLN A 40 -7.15 -1.93 -4.11
CA GLN A 40 -7.95 -3.13 -3.93
C GLN A 40 -9.24 -3.05 -4.77
N LYS A 41 -9.31 -3.86 -5.84
CA LYS A 41 -10.57 -4.52 -6.18
C LYS A 41 -10.72 -5.65 -5.16
N VAL A 42 -11.87 -5.73 -4.47
CA VAL A 42 -12.20 -6.67 -3.38
C VAL A 42 -11.23 -7.87 -3.31
N GLU A 43 -10.33 -7.89 -2.32
CA GLU A 43 -9.41 -9.01 -2.16
C GLU A 43 -10.21 -10.26 -1.84
N ALA A 44 -10.25 -11.21 -2.79
CA ALA A 44 -10.84 -12.50 -2.54
C ALA A 44 -10.07 -13.19 -1.40
N LYS A 45 -10.77 -13.54 -0.33
CA LYS A 45 -10.20 -14.32 0.78
C LYS A 45 -10.19 -15.81 0.41
N CYS A 46 -9.27 -16.55 1.01
CA CYS A 46 -9.27 -17.99 0.90
C CYS A 46 -10.58 -18.58 1.46
N CYS A 47 -11.20 -19.52 0.75
CA CYS A 47 -12.46 -20.14 1.16
C CYS A 47 -12.31 -21.39 2.05
N GLU A 48 -11.09 -21.74 2.46
CA GLU A 48 -10.83 -22.95 3.26
C GLU A 48 -11.07 -22.73 4.75
N ILE A 49 -11.54 -23.78 5.43
CA ILE A 49 -11.75 -23.81 6.88
C ILE A 49 -10.78 -24.84 7.47
N GLU A 50 -9.99 -24.43 8.45
CA GLU A 50 -9.12 -25.33 9.21
C GLU A 50 -9.50 -25.28 10.68
N LYS A 51 -9.75 -26.45 11.29
CA LYS A 51 -10.10 -26.56 12.72
C LYS A 51 -11.25 -25.62 13.12
N ASN A 52 -12.31 -25.58 12.31
CA ASN A 52 -13.48 -24.69 12.48
C ASN A 52 -13.19 -23.18 12.41
N VAL A 53 -12.02 -22.78 11.91
CA VAL A 53 -11.67 -21.37 11.68
C VAL A 53 -11.54 -21.11 10.19
N GLN A 54 -12.28 -20.12 9.68
CA GLN A 54 -12.17 -19.68 8.30
C GLN A 54 -10.82 -19.02 8.03
N CYS A 55 -10.17 -19.39 6.93
CA CYS A 55 -8.91 -18.79 6.52
C CYS A 55 -9.08 -17.31 6.20
N ASN A 56 -8.28 -16.46 6.83
CA ASN A 56 -8.27 -15.01 6.62
C ASN A 56 -7.19 -14.55 5.62
N LYS A 57 -6.41 -15.47 5.04
CA LYS A 57 -5.32 -15.14 4.11
C LYS A 57 -5.86 -14.73 2.74
N PRO A 58 -5.18 -13.79 2.05
CA PRO A 58 -5.56 -13.40 0.70
C PRO A 58 -5.41 -14.56 -0.28
N ALA A 59 -6.36 -14.70 -1.19
CA ALA A 59 -6.31 -15.69 -2.25
C ALA A 59 -5.25 -15.30 -3.29
N LYS A 60 -4.49 -16.30 -3.74
CA LYS A 60 -3.54 -16.17 -4.85
C LYS A 60 -4.00 -16.93 -6.09
N PHE A 61 -4.90 -17.88 -5.91
CA PHE A 61 -5.38 -18.78 -6.95
C PHE A 61 -6.90 -18.91 -6.89
N THR A 62 -7.51 -19.12 -8.04
CA THR A 62 -8.93 -19.41 -8.20
C THR A 62 -9.12 -20.65 -9.06
N LYS A 63 -10.18 -21.40 -8.78
CA LYS A 63 -10.62 -22.55 -9.59
C LYS A 63 -12.08 -22.84 -9.28
N ASN A 64 -12.90 -23.03 -10.32
CA ASN A 64 -14.32 -23.38 -10.17
C ASN A 64 -15.07 -22.43 -9.20
N ALA A 65 -14.83 -21.12 -9.33
CA ALA A 65 -15.36 -20.06 -8.47
C ALA A 65 -14.97 -20.13 -6.97
N LYS A 66 -13.98 -20.97 -6.61
CA LYS A 66 -13.39 -21.03 -5.26
C LYS A 66 -12.01 -20.39 -5.24
N TYR A 67 -11.69 -19.74 -4.13
CA TYR A 67 -10.49 -18.93 -3.96
C TYR A 67 -9.54 -19.52 -2.89
N TYR A 68 -8.25 -19.59 -3.19
CA TYR A 68 -7.27 -20.28 -2.36
C TYR A 68 -6.02 -19.44 -2.11
N CYS A 69 -5.57 -19.40 -0.85
CA CYS A 69 -4.22 -18.90 -0.53
C CYS A 69 -3.17 -19.92 -0.97
N LEU A 70 -1.89 -19.50 -1.05
CA LEU A 70 -0.79 -20.39 -1.48
C LEU A 70 -0.65 -21.67 -0.65
N ARG A 71 -0.91 -21.60 0.67
CA ARG A 71 -0.80 -22.77 1.55
C ARG A 71 -1.92 -23.76 1.25
N HIS A 72 -3.13 -23.25 1.05
CA HIS A 72 -4.33 -24.05 0.86
C HIS A 72 -4.48 -24.58 -0.56
N SER A 73 -3.98 -23.87 -1.57
CA SER A 73 -3.94 -24.38 -2.95
C SER A 73 -3.11 -25.66 -3.06
N LYS A 74 -2.01 -25.76 -2.30
CA LYS A 74 -1.16 -26.96 -2.25
C LYS A 74 -1.83 -28.20 -1.64
N LYS A 75 -2.97 -28.03 -0.97
CA LYS A 75 -3.75 -29.14 -0.39
C LYS A 75 -4.86 -29.64 -1.33
N GLN A 76 -5.08 -28.94 -2.45
CA GLN A 76 -6.08 -29.30 -3.43
C GLN A 76 -5.48 -30.19 -4.51
N GLN A 77 -6.36 -30.86 -5.26
CA GLN A 77 -6.00 -31.73 -6.39
C GLN A 77 -5.46 -30.99 -7.62
N PHE A 78 -5.62 -29.66 -7.70
CA PHE A 78 -5.21 -28.87 -8.86
C PHE A 78 -3.75 -28.45 -8.78
N GLN A 79 -3.09 -28.41 -9.93
CA GLN A 79 -1.69 -28.02 -10.03
C GLN A 79 -1.54 -26.49 -10.09
N ILE A 80 -0.48 -25.96 -9.49
CA ILE A 80 -0.12 -24.55 -9.65
C ILE A 80 0.59 -24.39 -11.00
N PRO A 81 0.07 -23.60 -11.95
CA PRO A 81 0.65 -23.49 -13.28
C PRO A 81 2.06 -22.87 -13.21
N THR A 82 2.99 -23.48 -13.95
CA THR A 82 4.34 -22.96 -14.12
C THR A 82 4.39 -21.86 -15.19
N ASN A 83 5.51 -21.15 -15.32
CA ASN A 83 5.67 -20.11 -16.35
C ASN A 83 5.54 -20.67 -17.79
N GLN A 84 5.81 -21.96 -18.00
CA GLN A 84 5.70 -22.62 -19.30
C GLN A 84 4.25 -22.87 -19.72
N LEU A 85 3.31 -22.91 -18.76
CA LEU A 85 1.88 -23.08 -19.04
C LEU A 85 1.15 -21.75 -19.27
N LYS A 86 1.85 -20.62 -19.28
CA LYS A 86 1.22 -19.31 -19.51
C LYS A 86 0.89 -19.12 -21.01
N PRO A 87 -0.28 -18.56 -21.36
CA PRO A 87 -0.65 -18.30 -22.75
C PRO A 87 0.41 -17.49 -23.52
N ALA A 88 0.99 -16.48 -22.87
CA ALA A 88 2.04 -15.64 -23.46
C ALA A 88 3.33 -16.41 -23.80
N TYR A 89 3.62 -17.50 -23.09
CA TYR A 89 4.74 -18.40 -23.40
C TYR A 89 4.33 -19.36 -24.52
N LEU A 90 3.21 -20.07 -24.34
CA LEU A 90 2.72 -21.12 -25.25
C LEU A 90 2.54 -20.62 -26.69
N ASN A 91 1.91 -19.46 -26.87
CA ASN A 91 1.62 -18.90 -28.19
C ASN A 91 2.89 -18.61 -29.01
N LYS A 92 4.02 -18.39 -28.34
CA LYS A 92 5.31 -18.09 -28.98
C LYS A 92 6.14 -19.34 -29.30
N GLN A 93 5.77 -20.52 -28.79
CA GLN A 93 6.60 -21.72 -28.94
C GLN A 93 6.49 -22.36 -30.33
N LYS A 94 7.56 -23.08 -30.70
CA LYS A 94 7.58 -23.96 -31.88
C LYS A 94 6.86 -25.28 -31.59
N MET A 95 6.45 -25.98 -32.64
CA MET A 95 5.69 -27.24 -32.54
C MET A 95 6.38 -28.28 -31.64
N ASN A 96 7.67 -28.53 -31.86
CA ASN A 96 8.42 -29.55 -31.14
C ASN A 96 8.43 -29.30 -29.61
N VAL A 97 8.49 -28.03 -29.20
CA VAL A 97 8.45 -27.63 -27.79
C VAL A 97 7.07 -27.86 -27.19
N LEU A 98 6.01 -27.64 -27.97
CA LEU A 98 4.64 -27.91 -27.53
C LEU A 98 4.36 -29.41 -27.39
N CYS A 99 4.87 -30.24 -28.31
CA CYS A 99 4.78 -31.70 -28.20
C CYS A 99 5.53 -32.21 -26.97
N GLN A 100 6.77 -31.75 -26.76
CA GLN A 100 7.54 -32.10 -25.56
C GLN A 100 6.82 -31.70 -24.28
N LEU A 101 6.23 -30.51 -24.26
CA LEU A 101 5.43 -30.05 -23.11
C LEU A 101 4.18 -30.92 -22.92
N ALA A 102 3.51 -31.34 -24.01
CA ALA A 102 2.39 -32.28 -23.92
C ALA A 102 2.84 -33.62 -23.33
N ASP A 103 4.00 -34.14 -23.75
CA ASP A 103 4.58 -35.39 -23.22
C ASP A 103 4.93 -35.28 -21.72
N ASP A 104 5.57 -34.19 -21.31
CA ASP A 104 5.96 -33.92 -19.91
C ASP A 104 4.73 -33.93 -18.97
N TYR A 105 3.61 -33.40 -19.45
CA TYR A 105 2.33 -33.36 -18.73
C TYR A 105 1.42 -34.56 -19.06
N LYS A 106 1.93 -35.55 -19.82
CA LYS A 106 1.22 -36.78 -20.23
C LYS A 106 -0.10 -36.53 -20.97
N ILE A 107 -0.16 -35.44 -21.74
CA ILE A 107 -1.30 -35.06 -22.58
C ILE A 107 -1.21 -35.85 -23.88
N LYS A 108 -2.28 -36.58 -24.23
CA LYS A 108 -2.35 -37.32 -25.50
C LYS A 108 -2.72 -36.38 -26.63
N TYR A 109 -2.05 -36.50 -27.76
CA TYR A 109 -2.33 -35.77 -29.00
C TYR A 109 -2.19 -36.69 -30.22
N PRO A 110 -2.93 -36.43 -31.31
CA PRO A 110 -2.87 -37.24 -32.52
C PRO A 110 -1.52 -37.11 -33.23
N GLN A 111 -1.15 -38.11 -34.04
CA GLN A 111 -0.02 -38.02 -34.96
C GLN A 111 -0.46 -38.44 -36.37
N PRO A 112 -0.27 -37.59 -37.40
CA PRO A 112 0.30 -36.24 -37.36
C PRO A 112 -0.66 -35.21 -36.74
N CYS A 113 -0.16 -34.29 -35.90
CA CYS A 113 -0.94 -33.19 -35.31
C CYS A 113 -0.65 -31.83 -35.94
N LYS A 114 -1.64 -30.93 -35.92
CA LYS A 114 -1.44 -29.49 -36.19
C LYS A 114 -1.08 -28.73 -34.91
N LYS A 115 -0.31 -27.65 -35.05
CA LYS A 115 0.10 -26.82 -33.90
C LYS A 115 -1.08 -26.30 -33.07
N ALA A 116 -2.15 -25.89 -33.76
CA ALA A 116 -3.36 -25.40 -33.11
C ALA A 116 -4.05 -26.49 -32.25
N GLU A 117 -4.02 -27.75 -32.69
CA GLU A 117 -4.64 -28.87 -31.97
C GLU A 117 -3.87 -29.19 -30.69
N VAL A 118 -2.53 -29.29 -30.76
CA VAL A 118 -1.69 -29.51 -29.57
C VAL A 118 -1.85 -28.37 -28.57
N LEU A 119 -1.90 -27.12 -29.07
CA LEU A 119 -2.12 -25.95 -28.22
C LEU A 119 -3.51 -25.98 -27.54
N SER A 120 -4.55 -26.40 -28.27
CA SER A 120 -5.90 -26.58 -27.70
C SER A 120 -5.89 -27.61 -26.57
N LEU A 121 -5.28 -28.79 -26.80
CA LEU A 121 -5.21 -29.85 -25.81
C LEU A 121 -4.43 -29.43 -24.54
N ILE A 122 -3.35 -28.65 -24.71
CA ILE A 122 -2.61 -28.06 -23.59
C ILE A 122 -3.50 -27.06 -22.83
N ASN A 123 -4.23 -26.19 -23.53
CA ASN A 123 -5.15 -25.24 -22.89
C ASN A 123 -6.30 -25.97 -22.16
N ASP A 124 -6.85 -27.04 -22.73
CA ASP A 124 -7.88 -27.86 -22.10
C ASP A 124 -7.34 -28.54 -20.84
N TYR A 125 -6.11 -29.07 -20.89
CA TYR A 125 -5.45 -29.60 -19.70
C TYR A 125 -5.27 -28.53 -18.63
N ILE A 126 -4.80 -27.32 -18.98
CA ILE A 126 -4.64 -26.21 -18.03
C ILE A 126 -6.00 -25.85 -17.42
N TYR A 127 -7.03 -25.71 -18.25
CA TYR A 127 -8.38 -25.36 -17.81
C TYR A 127 -8.98 -26.39 -16.86
N ASN A 128 -8.65 -27.68 -17.01
CA ASN A 128 -9.21 -28.73 -16.15
C ASN A 128 -8.33 -29.02 -14.92
N SER A 129 -7.02 -29.06 -15.08
CA SER A 129 -6.09 -29.60 -14.08
C SER A 129 -5.32 -28.54 -13.29
N CYS A 130 -5.26 -27.28 -13.75
CA CYS A 130 -4.47 -26.23 -13.10
C CYS A 130 -5.34 -25.17 -12.42
N PHE A 131 -4.78 -24.51 -11.41
CA PHE A 131 -5.31 -23.26 -10.86
C PHE A 131 -5.15 -22.09 -11.82
N GLU A 132 -6.05 -21.11 -11.74
CA GLU A 132 -5.87 -19.81 -12.36
C GLU A 132 -5.31 -18.82 -11.33
N PRO A 133 -4.31 -17.99 -11.66
CA PRO A 133 -3.83 -16.96 -10.75
C PRO A 133 -4.92 -15.91 -10.55
N VAL A 134 -5.16 -15.49 -9.30
CA VAL A 134 -5.99 -14.32 -9.02
C VAL A 134 -5.25 -13.10 -9.57
N GLU A 135 -5.88 -12.39 -10.51
CA GLU A 135 -5.27 -11.21 -11.12
C GLU A 135 -5.15 -10.07 -10.11
N ASN A 136 -3.91 -9.82 -9.67
CA ASN A 136 -3.59 -8.58 -8.99
C ASN A 136 -3.53 -7.46 -10.03
N THR A 137 -4.57 -6.62 -10.11
CA THR A 137 -4.53 -5.45 -10.99
C THR A 137 -3.42 -4.51 -10.51
N SER A 138 -2.47 -4.17 -11.38
CA SER A 138 -1.45 -3.17 -11.05
C SER A 138 -2.12 -1.85 -10.66
N ALA A 139 -1.59 -1.15 -9.66
CA ALA A 139 -2.08 0.16 -9.23
C ALA A 139 -2.10 1.20 -10.38
N SER A 140 -1.24 1.03 -11.38
CA SER A 140 -1.20 1.86 -12.59
C SER A 140 -2.36 1.60 -13.55
N LYS A 141 -2.98 0.41 -13.50
CA LYS A 141 -4.07 -0.02 -14.38
C LYS A 141 -5.46 0.23 -13.80
N ILE A 142 -5.55 0.60 -12.54
CA ILE A 142 -6.83 0.93 -11.90
C ILE A 142 -7.24 2.33 -12.37
N ASP A 143 -8.50 2.56 -12.66
CA ASP A 143 -8.95 3.90 -13.05
C ASP A 143 -9.05 4.82 -11.82
N LEU A 144 -8.93 6.13 -12.05
CA LEU A 144 -8.96 7.13 -10.99
C LEU A 144 -10.31 7.19 -10.26
N VAL A 145 -11.41 6.83 -10.93
CA VAL A 145 -12.75 6.82 -10.32
C VAL A 145 -12.85 5.71 -9.28
N THR A 146 -12.35 4.51 -9.61
CA THR A 146 -12.25 3.39 -8.65
C THR A 146 -11.37 3.75 -7.46
N ILE A 147 -10.22 4.41 -7.68
CA ILE A 147 -9.36 4.91 -6.60
C ILE A 147 -10.12 5.89 -5.70
N GLY A 148 -10.85 6.85 -6.28
CA GLY A 148 -11.64 7.81 -5.53
C GLY A 148 -12.73 7.16 -4.67
N ARG A 149 -13.46 6.18 -5.22
CA ARG A 149 -14.46 5.40 -4.47
C ARG A 149 -13.84 4.60 -3.32
N ASN A 150 -12.73 3.92 -3.59
CA ASN A 150 -12.00 3.17 -2.57
C ASN A 150 -11.51 4.09 -1.44
N MET A 151 -10.99 5.27 -1.80
CA MET A 151 -10.54 6.28 -0.84
C MET A 151 -11.69 6.74 0.06
N GLN A 152 -12.83 7.09 -0.53
CA GLN A 152 -14.02 7.49 0.21
C GLN A 152 -14.43 6.41 1.21
N CYS A 153 -14.68 5.18 0.74
CA CYS A 153 -15.12 4.09 1.61
C CYS A 153 -14.12 3.78 2.74
N LYS A 154 -12.82 3.76 2.42
CA LYS A 154 -11.79 3.43 3.41
C LYS A 154 -11.63 4.53 4.46
N PHE A 155 -11.64 5.81 4.09
CA PHE A 155 -11.58 6.87 5.08
C PHE A 155 -12.87 7.00 5.89
N ASP A 156 -14.03 6.74 5.28
CA ASP A 156 -15.31 6.73 6.01
C ASP A 156 -15.32 5.66 7.11
N ASP A 157 -14.78 4.48 6.83
CA ASP A 157 -14.65 3.39 7.80
C ASP A 157 -13.54 3.67 8.83
N ILE A 158 -12.32 3.95 8.36
CA ILE A 158 -11.13 4.07 9.23
C ILE A 158 -11.21 5.32 10.10
N LEU A 159 -11.77 6.43 9.63
CA LEU A 159 -11.78 7.69 10.36
C LEU A 159 -13.18 8.08 10.87
N ALA A 160 -14.16 7.18 10.83
CA ALA A 160 -15.57 7.47 11.14
C ALA A 160 -15.75 8.35 12.40
N GLU A 161 -15.11 7.96 13.50
CA GLU A 161 -15.20 8.63 14.81
C GLU A 161 -14.42 9.95 14.89
N HIS A 162 -13.57 10.23 13.90
CA HIS A 162 -12.67 11.38 13.89
C HIS A 162 -13.01 12.42 12.83
N LEU A 163 -13.72 12.07 11.74
CA LEU A 163 -13.93 12.93 10.56
C LEU A 163 -14.39 14.35 10.90
N LEU A 164 -15.30 14.50 11.86
CA LEU A 164 -15.83 15.81 12.27
C LEU A 164 -14.94 16.55 13.28
N THR A 165 -13.99 15.85 13.90
CA THR A 165 -13.12 16.39 14.96
C THR A 165 -11.70 16.67 14.50
N ILE A 166 -11.32 16.26 13.28
CA ILE A 166 -10.02 16.63 12.71
C ILE A 166 -10.06 18.13 12.42
N ASP A 167 -9.09 18.87 12.96
CA ASP A 167 -8.97 20.33 12.77
C ASP A 167 -8.19 20.64 11.49
N LYS A 168 -7.14 19.85 11.21
CA LYS A 168 -6.23 20.08 10.09
C LYS A 168 -5.82 18.79 9.40
N VAL A 169 -5.81 18.80 8.08
CA VAL A 169 -5.25 17.73 7.23
C VAL A 169 -4.04 18.27 6.52
N ILE A 170 -2.87 17.68 6.76
CA ILE A 170 -1.65 17.97 6.03
C ILE A 170 -1.37 16.85 5.04
N ILE A 171 -1.16 17.21 3.77
CA ILE A 171 -1.04 16.25 2.68
C ILE A 171 0.32 16.46 2.01
N GLU A 172 1.05 15.38 1.75
CA GLU A 172 2.30 15.46 1.00
C GLU A 172 2.08 16.13 -0.37
N ASN A 173 2.89 17.14 -0.67
CA ASN A 173 2.84 17.86 -1.93
C ASN A 173 3.59 17.09 -3.04
N GLN A 174 2.83 16.53 -3.97
CA GLN A 174 3.33 15.85 -5.16
C GLN A 174 3.68 16.87 -6.26
N ILE A 175 4.85 16.74 -6.90
CA ILE A 175 5.38 17.70 -7.87
C ILE A 175 5.04 17.26 -9.32
N SER A 176 4.41 18.16 -10.09
CA SER A 176 4.15 18.01 -11.54
C SER A 176 5.39 18.45 -12.34
N PRO A 177 5.82 17.82 -13.47
CA PRO A 177 5.15 16.84 -14.36
C PRO A 177 5.50 15.36 -14.10
N ILE A 178 6.25 15.05 -13.04
CA ILE A 178 6.80 13.69 -12.80
C ILE A 178 5.73 12.73 -12.26
N ALA A 179 4.73 13.24 -11.54
CA ALA A 179 3.78 12.41 -10.78
C ALA A 179 2.30 12.84 -10.93
N ASN A 180 1.83 13.14 -12.15
CA ASN A 180 0.46 13.64 -12.42
C ASN A 180 -0.65 12.80 -11.75
N ARG A 181 -0.47 11.48 -11.72
CA ARG A 181 -1.42 10.57 -11.06
C ARG A 181 -1.44 10.74 -9.54
N MET A 182 -0.28 10.85 -8.90
CA MET A 182 -0.21 11.13 -7.45
C MET A 182 -0.73 12.54 -7.14
N LYS A 183 -0.48 13.52 -8.02
CA LYS A 183 -1.04 14.87 -7.91
C LYS A 183 -2.57 14.88 -7.96
N THR A 184 -3.15 14.04 -8.81
CA THR A 184 -4.61 13.87 -8.87
C THR A 184 -5.15 13.25 -7.58
N ILE A 185 -4.46 12.23 -7.05
CA ILE A 185 -4.83 11.59 -5.78
C ILE A 185 -4.71 12.57 -4.61
N GLN A 186 -3.65 13.38 -4.57
CA GLN A 186 -3.51 14.49 -3.61
C GLN A 186 -4.75 15.40 -3.65
N GLY A 187 -5.21 15.78 -4.85
CA GLY A 187 -6.43 16.57 -5.02
C GLY A 187 -7.70 15.86 -4.55
N MET A 188 -7.83 14.55 -4.83
CA MET A 188 -8.96 13.74 -4.36
C MET A 188 -9.02 13.64 -2.83
N ILE A 189 -7.86 13.48 -2.17
CA ILE A 189 -7.76 13.46 -0.70
C ILE A 189 -8.25 14.81 -0.15
N ALA A 190 -7.74 15.92 -0.70
CA ALA A 190 -8.15 17.25 -0.26
C ALA A 190 -9.66 17.46 -0.43
N GLN A 191 -10.20 17.14 -1.60
CA GLN A 191 -11.63 17.26 -1.90
C GLN A 191 -12.48 16.40 -0.96
N TYR A 192 -12.06 15.17 -0.65
CA TYR A 192 -12.77 14.29 0.27
C TYR A 192 -12.93 14.96 1.65
N PHE A 193 -11.87 15.50 2.23
CA PHE A 193 -11.95 16.13 3.55
C PHE A 193 -12.74 17.44 3.54
N ILE A 194 -12.66 18.25 2.48
CA ILE A 194 -13.50 19.45 2.29
C ILE A 194 -14.99 19.08 2.36
N MET A 195 -15.39 17.97 1.73
CA MET A 195 -16.78 17.51 1.74
C MET A 195 -17.24 16.94 3.08
N LYS A 196 -16.33 16.50 3.95
CA LYS A 196 -16.65 15.91 5.25
C LYS A 196 -16.70 16.93 6.38
N ASN A 197 -15.94 18.03 6.27
CA ASN A 197 -15.94 19.10 7.25
C ASN A 197 -15.64 20.44 6.55
N ASN A 198 -16.64 21.31 6.46
CA ASN A 198 -16.52 22.60 5.77
C ASN A 198 -15.49 23.56 6.42
N ASN A 199 -15.14 23.34 7.68
CA ASN A 199 -14.18 24.16 8.41
C ASN A 199 -12.76 23.55 8.43
N ILE A 200 -12.54 22.44 7.72
CA ILE A 200 -11.27 21.74 7.72
C ILE A 200 -10.16 22.63 7.13
N GLN A 201 -9.02 22.71 7.82
CA GLN A 201 -7.83 23.36 7.27
C GLN A 201 -6.99 22.33 6.51
N ILE A 202 -6.57 22.65 5.28
CA ILE A 202 -5.76 21.75 4.46
C ILE A 202 -4.46 22.44 4.03
N ASP A 203 -3.32 21.82 4.34
CA ASP A 203 -1.99 22.30 3.93
C ASP A 203 -1.25 21.25 3.10
N PHE A 204 -0.61 21.68 2.01
CA PHE A 204 0.26 20.82 1.21
C PHE A 204 1.71 20.95 1.66
N VAL A 205 2.30 19.88 2.19
CA VAL A 205 3.63 19.90 2.82
C VAL A 205 4.69 19.35 1.87
N ASN A 206 5.81 20.06 1.72
CA ASN A 206 6.90 19.58 0.87
C ASN A 206 7.57 18.35 1.48
N ALA A 207 7.65 17.25 0.71
CA ALA A 207 8.24 15.98 1.12
C ALA A 207 9.70 16.08 1.60
N SER A 208 10.44 17.12 1.21
CA SER A 208 11.83 17.33 1.67
C SER A 208 11.94 17.75 3.14
N ASN A 209 10.84 18.19 3.75
CA ASN A 209 10.86 18.71 5.11
C ASN A 209 10.90 17.62 6.19
N LYS A 210 10.36 16.43 5.91
CA LYS A 210 10.23 15.34 6.90
C LYS A 210 11.56 14.83 7.48
N LEU A 211 12.68 15.03 6.77
CA LEU A 211 14.02 14.67 7.24
C LEU A 211 14.81 15.84 7.87
N LYS A 212 14.25 17.06 7.85
CA LYS A 212 14.88 18.25 8.45
C LYS A 212 14.63 18.36 9.96
N THR A 213 13.91 17.40 10.53
CA THR A 213 13.43 17.40 11.91
C THR A 213 14.52 17.06 12.94
N THR A 214 15.81 17.11 12.58
CA THR A 214 16.91 16.81 13.52
C THR A 214 16.97 17.83 14.65
N SER A 215 16.95 17.35 15.89
CA SER A 215 17.14 18.09 17.15
C SER A 215 18.54 18.71 17.32
N SER A 216 19.25 18.97 16.23
CA SER A 216 20.57 19.57 16.23
C SER A 216 20.48 20.87 15.44
N GLN A 217 20.22 21.97 16.15
CA GLN A 217 20.34 23.32 15.60
C GLN A 217 21.79 23.67 15.19
N ASP A 218 22.77 22.77 15.38
CA ASP A 218 24.20 23.10 15.23
C ASP A 218 24.92 22.52 14.00
N THR A 219 24.32 21.66 13.18
CA THR A 219 25.04 21.06 12.02
C THR A 219 24.58 21.55 10.64
N ALA A 220 23.55 22.38 10.57
CA ALA A 220 23.01 22.87 9.29
C ALA A 220 23.83 23.99 8.62
N LYS A 221 24.91 24.48 9.24
CA LYS A 221 25.74 25.55 8.64
C LYS A 221 27.01 25.10 7.92
N ASN A 222 27.50 23.86 8.09
CA ASN A 222 28.75 23.42 7.46
C ASN A 222 28.77 21.92 7.10
N SER A 223 27.86 21.48 6.22
CA SER A 223 28.18 20.29 5.43
C SER A 223 27.69 20.47 4.00
N GLU A 224 28.63 20.50 3.06
CA GLU A 224 28.37 20.17 1.66
C GLU A 224 27.54 18.90 1.64
N THR A 225 26.25 19.04 1.35
CA THR A 225 25.28 17.97 1.53
C THR A 225 25.55 16.96 0.44
N LYS A 226 26.37 15.95 0.74
CA LYS A 226 26.58 14.79 -0.10
C LYS A 226 25.19 14.24 -0.41
N LYS A 227 24.73 14.39 -1.66
CA LYS A 227 23.37 14.00 -2.09
C LYS A 227 23.14 12.54 -1.68
N LEU A 228 22.41 12.33 -0.60
CA LEU A 228 22.13 10.99 -0.09
C LEU A 228 21.35 10.22 -1.16
N LYS A 229 21.70 8.95 -1.37
CA LYS A 229 20.94 8.08 -2.26
C LYS A 229 19.54 7.87 -1.69
N TYR A 230 18.59 7.57 -2.56
CA TYR A 230 17.20 7.35 -2.19
C TYR A 230 17.02 6.23 -1.13
N SER A 231 17.79 5.16 -1.22
CA SER A 231 17.81 4.07 -0.23
C SER A 231 18.24 4.55 1.16
N ASP A 232 19.21 5.45 1.21
CA ASP A 232 19.82 5.91 2.47
C ASP A 232 18.86 6.87 3.17
N ARG A 233 18.16 7.70 2.39
CA ARG A 233 17.06 8.54 2.90
C ARG A 233 15.95 7.73 3.56
N LYS A 234 15.56 6.59 2.98
CA LYS A 234 14.54 5.72 3.58
C LYS A 234 14.98 5.17 4.92
N LYS A 235 16.22 4.68 5.01
CA LYS A 235 16.78 4.18 6.26
C LYS A 235 16.84 5.27 7.32
N LEU A 236 17.28 6.47 6.93
CA LEU A 236 17.33 7.63 7.81
C LEU A 236 15.95 8.01 8.34
N GLY A 237 14.91 8.04 7.49
CA GLY A 237 13.54 8.33 7.93
C GLY A 237 13.01 7.29 8.93
N ILE A 238 13.26 6.00 8.69
CA ILE A 238 12.87 4.94 9.63
C ILE A 238 13.58 5.11 10.97
N GLN A 239 14.88 5.43 10.94
CA GLN A 239 15.67 5.68 12.15
C GLN A 239 15.14 6.89 12.93
N GLN A 240 14.97 8.04 12.28
CA GLN A 240 14.44 9.26 12.89
C GLN A 240 13.05 9.04 13.48
N CYS A 241 12.20 8.27 12.79
CA CYS A 241 10.89 7.92 13.31
C CYS A 241 10.99 7.15 14.64
N LEU A 242 11.87 6.13 14.73
CA LEU A 242 12.11 5.40 15.98
C LEU A 242 12.63 6.30 17.11
N GLU A 243 13.56 7.20 16.81
CA GLU A 243 14.09 8.17 17.78
C GLU A 243 12.99 9.05 18.37
N PHE A 244 12.08 9.57 17.53
CA PHE A 244 10.93 10.35 17.99
C PHE A 244 9.91 9.52 18.76
N LEU A 245 9.59 8.29 18.33
CA LEU A 245 8.68 7.42 19.06
C LEU A 245 9.20 7.15 20.48
N SER A 246 10.52 6.93 20.63
CA SER A 246 11.16 6.78 21.94
C SER A 246 11.12 8.07 22.75
N THR A 247 11.44 9.21 22.12
CA THR A 247 11.44 10.54 22.77
C THR A 247 10.08 10.92 23.34
N TYR A 248 9.00 10.65 22.60
CA TYR A 248 7.62 10.89 23.05
C TYR A 248 7.03 9.75 23.89
N ASN A 249 7.82 8.70 24.19
CA ASN A 249 7.40 7.53 24.94
C ASN A 249 6.16 6.80 24.35
N PHE A 250 6.10 6.69 23.02
CA PHE A 250 5.01 6.02 22.30
C PHE A 250 5.24 4.50 22.18
N GLN A 251 5.41 3.82 23.31
CA GLN A 251 5.86 2.41 23.34
C GLN A 251 5.00 1.47 22.48
N GLN A 252 3.67 1.56 22.56
CA GLN A 252 2.77 0.73 21.74
C GLN A 252 2.96 0.99 20.23
N TRP A 253 3.13 2.25 19.83
CA TRP A 253 3.33 2.61 18.43
C TRP A 253 4.72 2.26 17.93
N GLU A 254 5.71 2.26 18.81
CA GLU A 254 7.06 1.76 18.50
C GLU A 254 7.05 0.26 18.19
N GLU A 255 6.36 -0.55 18.99
CA GLU A 255 6.17 -1.98 18.74
C GLU A 255 5.40 -2.23 17.43
N PHE A 256 4.28 -1.53 17.24
CA PHE A 256 3.52 -1.55 15.99
C PHE A 256 4.41 -1.23 14.78
N PHE A 257 5.15 -0.12 14.83
CA PHE A 257 6.01 0.34 13.76
C PHE A 257 7.12 -0.67 13.44
N LYS A 258 7.78 -1.24 14.45
CA LYS A 258 8.81 -2.29 14.28
C LYS A 258 8.26 -3.54 13.61
N SER A 259 7.01 -3.92 13.88
CA SER A 259 6.37 -5.09 13.27
C SER A 259 5.84 -4.83 11.85
N HIS A 260 5.57 -3.57 11.48
CA HIS A 260 4.91 -3.24 10.22
C HIS A 260 5.81 -3.48 8.99
N SER A 261 5.20 -3.86 7.87
CA SER A 261 5.93 -4.18 6.62
C SER A 261 6.29 -2.95 5.78
N LYS A 262 5.57 -1.84 5.96
CA LYS A 262 5.74 -0.56 5.25
C LYS A 262 6.21 0.53 6.20
N LYS A 263 7.40 0.35 6.77
CA LYS A 263 7.98 1.28 7.74
C LYS A 263 8.34 2.63 7.12
N ASP A 264 8.78 2.63 5.87
CA ASP A 264 9.14 3.85 5.14
C ASP A 264 7.92 4.75 4.93
N ASP A 265 6.82 4.19 4.41
CA ASP A 265 5.58 4.96 4.19
C ASP A 265 5.00 5.48 5.54
N LEU A 266 4.98 4.63 6.59
CA LEU A 266 4.53 5.04 7.93
C LEU A 266 5.40 6.16 8.51
N ALA A 267 6.73 6.03 8.44
CA ALA A 267 7.67 7.03 8.94
C ALA A 267 7.47 8.37 8.23
N ASP A 268 7.24 8.35 6.92
CA ASP A 268 7.03 9.55 6.12
C ASP A 268 5.78 10.33 6.57
N SER A 269 4.66 9.64 6.83
CA SER A 269 3.44 10.28 7.34
C SER A 269 3.61 10.86 8.75
N PHE A 270 4.31 10.15 9.65
CA PHE A 270 4.55 10.59 11.03
C PHE A 270 5.53 11.77 11.08
N LEU A 271 6.69 11.65 10.43
CA LEU A 271 7.71 12.70 10.43
C LEU A 271 7.24 13.99 9.76
N GLN A 272 6.39 13.89 8.75
CA GLN A 272 5.71 15.06 8.17
C GLN A 272 4.88 15.81 9.22
N ALA A 273 4.17 15.08 10.08
CA ALA A 273 3.36 15.66 11.14
C ALA A 273 4.21 16.32 12.22
N ILE A 274 5.27 15.63 12.70
CA ILE A 274 6.19 16.19 13.70
C ILE A 274 6.86 17.46 13.16
N TRP A 275 7.34 17.42 11.92
CA TRP A 275 7.90 18.62 11.29
C TRP A 275 6.88 19.76 11.24
N PHE A 276 5.65 19.48 10.82
CA PHE A 276 4.61 20.49 10.71
C PHE A 276 4.27 21.10 12.08
N ILE A 277 4.09 20.26 13.10
CA ILE A 277 3.83 20.70 14.48
C ILE A 277 4.96 21.61 14.96
N ASN A 278 6.22 21.22 14.77
CA ASN A 278 7.37 21.96 15.28
C ASN A 278 7.67 23.26 14.52
N ASN A 279 7.22 23.40 13.27
CA ASN A 279 7.61 24.52 12.40
C ASN A 279 6.46 25.43 11.97
N LYS A 280 5.21 24.97 12.06
CA LYS A 280 4.04 25.66 11.51
C LYS A 280 2.92 25.90 12.51
N ILE A 281 2.94 25.20 13.65
CA ILE A 281 1.97 25.45 14.72
C ILE A 281 2.62 26.38 15.74
N THR A 282 2.26 27.66 15.66
CA THR A 282 2.62 28.63 16.69
C THR A 282 1.82 28.32 17.95
N ILE A 283 2.48 28.34 19.11
CA ILE A 283 1.81 28.25 20.41
C ILE A 283 0.96 29.51 20.57
N CYS A 284 -0.34 29.41 20.30
CA CYS A 284 -1.29 30.39 20.80
C CYS A 284 -1.52 30.07 22.28
N CYS A 285 -0.77 30.76 23.15
CA CYS A 285 -1.18 30.88 24.55
C CYS A 285 -2.53 31.61 24.53
N PRO A 286 -3.60 31.07 25.14
CA PRO A 286 -4.75 31.90 25.48
C PRO A 286 -4.25 32.97 26.45
N LEU A 287 -4.43 34.24 26.09
CA LEU A 287 -4.37 35.35 27.04
C LEU A 287 -5.49 35.20 28.07
#